data_AF-A0A2N2ZUC0-F1
#
_entry.id   AF-A0A2N2ZUC0-F1
#
_cell.length_a   1.000
_cell.length_b   1.000
_cell.length_c   1.000
_cell.angle_alpha   90.00
_cell.angle_beta   90.00
_cell.angle_gamma   90.00
#
_symmetry.space_group_name_H-M   'P 1'
#
loop_
_entity.id
_entity.type
_entity.pdbx_description
1 polymer ?
#
loop_
_entity_poly.entity_id
_entity_poly.type
_entity_poly.pdbx_seq_one_letter_code
_entity_poly.pdbx_strand_id
1 'polypeptide(L)' 'MLDKLKLEKILFLDIETVSQQPKFELLNEKLKTHWEKKATALATNNETPEEIYNRAGIYAEFGKIVCISVGVI' A
#
# COMPACT_ATOMS: atom_id res chain seq x y z
N MET A 1 4.86 30.40 -5.18
CA MET A 1 3.59 29.85 -4.62
C MET A 1 3.83 29.22 -3.26
N LEU A 2 4.90 28.41 -3.13
CA LEU A 2 5.37 27.86 -1.86
C LEU A 2 5.82 28.93 -0.84
N ASP A 3 6.36 30.06 -1.30
CA ASP A 3 6.93 31.13 -0.47
C ASP A 3 5.90 31.90 0.39
N LYS A 4 4.60 31.67 0.14
CA LYS A 4 3.49 32.27 0.91
C LYS A 4 2.90 31.32 1.95
N LEU A 5 3.36 30.06 1.99
CA LEU A 5 2.89 29.08 2.97
C LEU A 5 3.62 29.30 4.30
N LYS A 6 2.85 29.37 5.37
CA LYS A 6 3.36 29.40 6.75
C LYS A 6 3.55 27.96 7.22
N LEU A 7 4.77 27.57 7.59
CA LEU A 7 5.09 26.19 7.94
C LEU A 7 4.33 25.71 9.18
N GLU A 8 4.00 26.61 10.11
CA GLU A 8 3.16 26.35 11.30
C GLU A 8 1.72 25.97 10.93
N LYS A 9 1.33 26.12 9.66
CA LYS A 9 0.05 25.72 9.11
C LYS A 9 0.15 24.49 8.19
N ILE A 10 1.30 23.81 8.16
CA ILE A 10 1.51 22.61 7.36
C ILE A 10 1.66 21.42 8.30
N LEU A 11 0.88 20.38 8.04
CA LEU A 11 1.04 19.06 8.66
C LEU A 11 1.86 18.18 7.73
N PHE A 12 3.00 17.69 8.20
CA PHE A 12 3.78 16.69 7.48
C PHE A 12 3.33 15.31 7.94
N LEU A 13 2.90 14.49 7.00
CA LEU A 13 2.41 13.14 7.24
C LEU A 13 3.21 12.17 6.38
N ASP A 14 3.79 11.18 7.04
CA ASP A 14 4.48 10.08 6.39
C ASP A 14 3.89 8.75 6.87
N ILE A 15 3.61 7.84 5.94
CA ILE A 15 2.87 6.61 6.21
C ILE A 15 3.60 5.44 5.56
N GLU A 16 3.94 4.46 6.38
CA GLU A 16 4.53 3.20 5.93
C GLU A 16 3.51 2.07 6.02
N THR A 17 3.45 1.27 4.96
CA THR A 17 2.52 0.16 4.83
C THR A 17 3.24 -1.15 4.50
N VAL A 18 2.62 -2.25 4.91
CA VAL A 18 3.01 -3.61 4.51
C VAL A 18 1.78 -4.35 4.01
N SER A 19 1.93 -5.50 3.37
CA SER A 19 0.79 -6.34 3.00
C SER A 19 -0.01 -6.78 4.24
N GLN A 20 -1.33 -6.92 4.09
CA GLN A 20 -2.20 -7.37 5.19
C GLN A 20 -1.73 -8.72 5.77
N GLN A 21 -1.38 -9.65 4.88
CA GLN A 21 -0.80 -10.96 5.22
C GLN A 21 0.63 -11.07 4.65
N PRO A 22 1.52 -11.84 5.28
CA PRO A 22 2.90 -11.97 4.79
C PRO A 22 3.01 -12.83 3.53
N LYS A 23 1.97 -13.61 3.21
CA LYS A 23 1.90 -14.48 2.02
C LYS A 23 0.50 -14.48 1.42
N PHE A 24 0.41 -14.73 0.11
CA PHE A 24 -0.84 -14.75 -0.64
C PHE A 24 -1.77 -15.85 -0.11
N GLU A 25 -1.24 -17.02 0.22
CA GLU A 25 -2.01 -18.19 0.69
C GLU A 25 -2.75 -17.93 2.01
N LEU A 26 -2.27 -16.96 2.81
CA LEU A 26 -2.85 -16.59 4.09
C LEU A 26 -3.98 -15.56 3.97
N LEU A 27 -4.21 -15.01 2.78
CA LEU A 27 -5.37 -14.16 2.53
C LEU A 27 -6.66 -14.96 2.68
N ASN A 28 -7.71 -14.30 3.18
CA ASN A 28 -9.06 -14.85 3.11
C ASN A 28 -9.53 -14.92 1.64
N GLU A 29 -10.51 -15.78 1.37
CA GLU A 29 -10.99 -16.06 0.01
C GLU A 29 -11.41 -14.78 -0.74
N LYS A 30 -12.14 -13.89 -0.07
CA LYS A 30 -12.59 -12.62 -0.64
C LYS A 30 -11.41 -11.77 -1.11
N LEU A 31 -10.39 -11.60 -0.27
CA LEU A 31 -9.20 -10.82 -0.60
C LEU A 31 -8.33 -11.50 -1.64
N LYS A 32 -8.25 -12.84 -1.66
CA LYS A 32 -7.58 -13.58 -2.75
C LYS A 32 -8.22 -13.27 -4.09
N THR A 33 -9.54 -13.39 -4.19
CA THR A 33 -10.27 -13.08 -5.44
C THR A 33 -10.08 -11.62 -5.88
N HIS A 34 -10.06 -10.68 -4.94
CA HIS A 34 -9.79 -9.28 -5.27
C HIS A 34 -8.34 -9.07 -5.71
N TRP A 35 -7.38 -9.70 -5.03
CA TRP A 35 -5.97 -9.61 -5.38
C TRP A 35 -5.70 -10.22 -6.76
N GLU A 36 -6.26 -11.39 -7.09
CA GLU A 36 -6.11 -12.03 -8.40
C GLU A 36 -6.56 -11.10 -9.53
N LYS A 37 -7.70 -10.41 -9.36
CA LYS A 37 -8.18 -9.43 -10.35
C LYS A 37 -7.24 -8.24 -10.49
N LYS A 38 -6.72 -7.73 -9.37
CA LYS A 38 -5.74 -6.63 -9.37
C LYS A 38 -4.44 -7.07 -10.03
N ALA A 39 -3.94 -8.24 -9.64
CA ALA A 39 -2.70 -8.85 -10.06
C ALA A 39 -2.61 -8.96 -11.59
N THR A 40 -3.67 -9.39 -12.26
CA THR A 40 -3.72 -9.46 -13.73
C THR A 40 -3.44 -8.12 -14.40
N ALA A 41 -3.86 -7.00 -13.81
CA ALA A 41 -3.58 -5.67 -14.34
C ALA A 41 -2.17 -5.15 -14.00
N LEU A 42 -1.50 -5.77 -13.02
CA LEU A 42 -0.17 -5.39 -12.54
C LEU A 42 0.97 -6.27 -13.10
N ALA A 43 0.63 -7.49 -13.51
CA ALA A 43 1.58 -8.44 -14.06
C ALA A 43 2.16 -7.89 -15.36
N THR A 44 3.49 -7.90 -15.44
CA THR A 44 4.23 -7.40 -16.61
C THR A 44 4.83 -8.53 -17.44
N ASN A 45 5.15 -9.66 -16.80
CA ASN A 45 5.87 -10.77 -17.42
C ASN A 45 5.29 -12.15 -17.06
N ASN A 46 4.02 -12.41 -17.39
CA ASN A 46 3.31 -13.67 -17.06
C ASN A 46 3.45 -14.10 -15.58
N GLU A 47 3.70 -13.14 -14.68
CA GLU A 47 3.83 -13.36 -13.25
C GLU A 47 2.47 -13.81 -12.69
N THR A 48 2.49 -14.80 -11.82
CA THR A 48 1.30 -15.27 -11.09
C THR A 48 0.89 -14.27 -10.01
N PRO A 49 -0.38 -14.28 -9.57
CA PRO A 49 -0.84 -13.42 -8.48
C PRO A 49 -0.03 -13.58 -7.17
N GLU A 50 0.44 -14.79 -6.89
CA GLU A 50 1.28 -15.09 -5.72
C GLU A 50 2.67 -14.44 -5.83
N GLU A 51 3.31 -14.53 -7.00
CA GLU A 51 4.65 -13.97 -7.23
C GLU A 51 4.69 -12.45 -7.07
N ILE A 52 3.62 -11.75 -7.46
CA ILE A 52 3.54 -10.28 -7.34
C ILE A 52 2.91 -9.82 -6.01
N TYR A 53 2.50 -10.73 -5.13
CA TYR A 53 1.85 -10.39 -3.87
C TYR A 53 2.75 -9.56 -2.93
N ASN A 54 4.07 -9.62 -3.09
CA ASN A 54 5.00 -8.75 -2.38
C ASN A 54 4.73 -7.25 -2.60
N ARG A 55 4.04 -6.88 -3.68
CA ARG A 55 3.63 -5.49 -3.97
C ARG A 55 2.32 -5.07 -3.28
N ALA A 56 1.64 -5.99 -2.58
CA ALA A 56 0.34 -5.73 -1.98
C ALA A 56 0.33 -4.57 -0.99
N GLY A 57 1.44 -4.32 -0.28
CA GLY A 57 1.57 -3.21 0.66
C GLY A 57 1.40 -1.82 0.01
N ILE A 58 1.64 -1.69 -1.29
CA ILE A 58 1.52 -0.41 -2.03
C ILE A 58 0.05 0.00 -2.23
N TYR A 59 -0.86 -0.97 -2.23
CA TYR A 59 -2.27 -0.74 -2.53
C TYR A 59 -3.08 -0.67 -1.25
N ALA A 60 -3.78 0.45 -1.04
CA ALA A 60 -4.50 0.74 0.20
C ALA A 60 -5.49 -0.36 0.61
N GLU A 61 -6.12 -1.04 -0.36
CA GLU A 61 -7.07 -2.12 -0.11
C GLU A 61 -6.41 -3.46 0.30
N PHE A 62 -5.10 -3.62 0.09
CA PHE A 62 -4.31 -4.83 0.39
C PHE A 62 -3.18 -4.60 1.41
N GLY A 63 -2.96 -3.35 1.79
CA GLY A 63 -1.99 -2.94 2.79
C GLY A 63 -2.57 -2.82 4.21
N LYS A 64 -1.69 -2.84 5.20
CA LYS A 64 -1.94 -2.41 6.57
C LYS A 64 -0.89 -1.37 6.94
N ILE A 65 -1.32 -0.32 7.63
CA ILE A 65 -0.44 0.73 8.12
C ILE A 65 0.34 0.19 9.30
N VAL A 66 1.66 0.38 9.29
CA VAL A 66 2.56 -0.03 10.38
C VAL A 66 3.25 1.14 11.05
N CYS A 67 3.36 2.26 10.34
CA CYS A 67 3.90 3.51 10.89
C CYS A 67 3.09 4.68 10.39
N ILE A 68 2.82 5.63 11.28
CA ILE A 68 2.34 6.97 10.94
C ILE A 68 3.26 7.94 11.67
N SER A 69 3.98 8.75 10.92
CA SER A 69 4.85 9.79 11.45
C SER A 69 4.25 11.15 11.15
N VAL A 70 4.28 12.03 12.15
CA VAL A 70 3.68 13.37 12.08
C VAL A 70 4.71 14.41 12.49
N GLY A 71 4.89 15.43 11.65
CA GLY A 71 5.71 16.60 11.94
C GLY A 71 4.88 17.88 11.92
N VAL A 72 5.04 18.70 12.95
CA VAL A 72 4.48 20.06 13.08
C VAL A 72 5.55 20.99 13.66
N ILE A 73 5.47 22.28 13.33
CA ILE A 73 6.37 23.34 13.85
C ILE A 73 5.63 24.16 14.90
#